data_AF-K1RJA8-F1
#
_entry.id   AF-K1RJA8-F1
#
_cell.length_a   1.000
_cell.length_b   1.000
_cell.length_c   1.000
_cell.angle_alpha   90.00
_cell.angle_beta   90.00
_cell.angle_gamma   90.00
#
_symmetry.space_group_name_H-M   'P 1'
#
loop_
_entity.id
_entity.type
_entity.pdbx_description
1 polymer ?
#
loop_
_entity_poly.entity_id
_entity_poly.type
_entity_poly.pdbx_seq_one_letter_code
_entity_poly.pdbx_strand_id
1 'polypeptide(L)'
;KVMRILRAEEKRIRRSYGSDNTSEDEDGAEKISDTVLSLDAMPEDDVKSAAWLADSRDCMEELITALKEKELLSILTEKQRELYLAMTREGLTLREFARRKGIGIRAAFDLKAAVQKKFQRIF
;
A
#
# COMPACT_ATOMS: atom_id res chain seq x y z
N LYS A 1 20.17 -15.39 47.57
CA LYS A 1 21.48 -15.89 47.06
C LYS A 1 21.37 -16.40 45.62
N VAL A 2 20.37 -17.23 45.31
CA VAL A 2 20.06 -17.79 43.97
C VAL A 2 19.86 -16.72 42.88
N MET A 3 19.03 -15.69 43.11
CA MET A 3 18.77 -14.64 42.09
C MET A 3 20.00 -13.86 41.64
N ARG A 4 21.00 -13.73 42.52
CA ARG A 4 22.26 -13.06 42.18
C ARG A 4 23.14 -13.92 41.27
N ILE A 5 23.07 -15.24 41.44
CA ILE A 5 23.76 -16.23 40.61
C ILE A 5 23.09 -16.30 39.23
N LEU A 6 21.76 -16.38 39.19
CA LEU A 6 20.99 -16.36 37.93
C LEU A 6 21.24 -15.08 37.13
N ARG A 7 21.26 -13.91 37.78
CA ARG A 7 21.58 -12.64 37.12
C ARG A 7 23.03 -12.58 36.63
N ALA A 8 23.98 -13.17 37.35
CA ALA A 8 25.38 -13.24 36.92
C ALA A 8 25.57 -14.20 35.75
N GLU A 9 24.86 -15.32 35.74
CA GLU A 9 24.84 -16.31 34.67
C GLU A 9 24.18 -15.75 33.40
N GLU A 10 22.99 -15.15 33.51
CA GLU A 10 22.30 -14.48 32.39
C GLU A 10 23.17 -13.37 31.77
N LYS A 11 23.84 -12.57 32.62
CA LYS A 11 24.76 -11.51 32.16
C LYS A 11 26.05 -12.07 31.53
N ARG A 12 26.47 -13.27 31.91
CA ARG A 12 27.60 -13.97 31.28
C ARG A 12 27.19 -14.49 29.91
N ILE A 13 26.01 -15.12 29.82
CA ILE A 13 25.44 -15.66 28.58
C ILE A 13 25.26 -14.55 27.54
N ARG A 14 24.71 -13.38 27.94
CA ARG A 14 24.62 -12.22 27.04
C ARG A 14 25.97 -11.73 26.51
N ARG A 15 27.05 -11.90 27.27
CA ARG A 15 28.40 -11.51 26.83
C ARG A 15 29.09 -12.59 25.99
N SER A 16 28.82 -13.87 26.26
CA SER A 16 29.37 -14.96 25.45
C SER A 16 28.82 -14.99 24.04
N TYR A 17 27.57 -14.55 23.82
CA TYR A 17 27.01 -14.42 22.47
C TYR A 17 27.42 -13.12 21.74
N GLY A 18 28.05 -12.16 22.43
CA GLY A 18 28.44 -10.86 21.86
C GLY A 18 29.92 -10.72 21.53
N SER A 19 30.68 -11.82 21.49
CA SER A 19 32.14 -11.82 21.33
C SER A 19 32.60 -12.90 20.36
N ASP A 20 31.92 -13.01 19.22
CA ASP A 20 32.36 -13.88 18.12
C ASP A 20 32.70 -13.03 16.89
N ASN A 21 33.62 -12.08 17.08
CA ASN A 21 34.29 -11.34 16.00
C ASN A 21 35.78 -11.10 16.35
N THR A 22 36.40 -12.03 17.08
CA THR A 22 37.86 -12.05 17.25
C THR A 22 38.38 -13.48 17.17
N SER A 23 38.27 -14.10 16.00
CA SER A 23 39.14 -15.20 15.62
C SER A 23 40.22 -14.63 14.70
N GLU A 24 41.46 -14.63 15.18
CA GLU A 24 42.63 -14.47 14.35
C GLU A 24 42.68 -15.67 13.37
N ASP A 25 42.30 -15.42 12.12
CA ASP A 25 42.72 -16.25 10.99
C ASP A 25 43.13 -15.29 9.87
N GLU A 26 44.40 -15.39 9.47
CA GLU A 26 44.89 -14.80 8.24
C GLU A 26 44.18 -15.44 7.05
N ASP A 27 43.16 -14.78 6.50
CA ASP A 27 42.86 -14.87 5.07
C ASP A 27 42.05 -13.64 4.62
N GLY A 28 42.39 -13.15 3.43
CA GLY A 28 41.88 -11.88 2.91
C GLY A 28 40.36 -11.89 2.67
N ALA A 29 39.64 -10.99 3.33
CA ALA A 29 38.33 -10.53 2.87
C ALA A 29 37.89 -9.21 3.55
N GLU A 30 37.77 -8.17 2.72
CA GLU A 30 36.73 -7.12 2.74
C GLU A 30 36.02 -6.80 4.08
N LYS A 31 36.32 -5.58 4.58
CA LYS A 31 35.41 -4.65 5.28
C LYS A 31 34.78 -5.09 6.60
N ILE A 32 35.52 -4.83 7.69
CA ILE A 32 34.92 -4.44 8.97
C ILE A 32 34.97 -2.91 9.00
N SER A 33 34.01 -2.25 8.34
CA SER A 33 33.76 -0.84 8.63
C SER A 33 33.04 -0.79 9.97
N ASP A 34 33.75 -0.35 11.00
CA ASP A 34 33.21 0.05 12.30
C ASP A 34 31.91 0.83 12.11
N THR A 35 30.78 0.15 12.26
CA THR A 35 29.48 0.80 12.17
C THR A 35 29.31 1.53 13.50
N VAL A 36 29.69 2.80 13.50
CA VAL A 36 29.63 3.67 14.68
C VAL A 36 28.19 3.74 15.17
N LEU A 37 27.89 3.07 16.28
CA LEU A 37 26.62 3.17 17.00
C LEU A 37 26.58 4.49 17.80
N SER A 38 26.58 5.61 17.09
CA SER A 38 26.34 6.93 17.67
C SER A 38 24.85 7.25 17.65
N LEU A 39 24.34 7.93 18.67
CA LEU A 39 22.96 8.43 18.69
C LEU A 39 22.69 9.44 17.55
N ASP A 40 23.75 10.13 17.08
CA ASP A 40 23.72 11.05 15.93
C ASP A 40 23.91 10.36 14.57
N ALA A 41 24.25 9.06 14.57
CA ALA A 41 24.38 8.31 13.32
C ALA A 41 22.98 7.79 12.92
N MET A 42 22.33 8.48 11.99
CA MET A 42 21.19 7.89 11.29
C MET A 42 21.68 6.68 10.48
N PRO A 43 21.15 5.47 10.68
CA PRO A 43 21.40 4.37 9.75
C PRO A 43 20.93 4.79 8.36
N GLU A 44 21.75 4.54 7.34
CA GLU A 44 21.43 4.74 5.92
C GLU A 44 20.22 3.90 5.46
N ASP A 45 19.80 2.92 6.28
CA ASP A 45 18.60 2.16 6.06
C ASP A 45 17.39 3.06 6.36
N ASP A 46 16.91 3.68 5.27
CA ASP A 46 15.87 4.69 5.24
C ASP A 46 14.75 4.36 6.23
N VAL A 47 14.72 5.07 7.35
CA VAL A 47 13.58 5.10 8.28
C VAL A 47 12.28 5.44 7.53
N LYS A 48 12.40 6.08 6.35
CA LYS A 48 11.32 6.39 5.40
C LYS A 48 10.74 5.15 4.67
N SER A 49 11.50 4.07 4.57
CA SER A 49 11.12 2.84 3.85
C SER A 49 10.54 1.78 4.78
N ALA A 50 10.51 2.04 6.09
CA ALA A 50 9.99 1.08 7.04
C ALA A 50 8.47 0.96 6.91
N ALA A 51 8.00 -0.17 6.36
CA ALA A 51 6.59 -0.41 6.03
C ALA A 51 5.59 -0.26 7.21
N TRP A 52 6.07 -0.24 8.45
CA TRP A 52 5.25 -0.03 9.65
C TRP A 52 4.98 1.45 9.96
N LEU A 53 5.74 2.37 9.36
CA LEU A 53 5.50 3.82 9.43
C LEU A 53 4.63 4.33 8.27
N ALA A 54 4.42 3.52 7.25
CA ALA A 54 3.55 3.88 6.13
C ALA A 54 2.10 3.99 6.62
N ASP A 55 1.43 5.08 6.26
CA ASP A 55 -0.02 5.19 6.47
C ASP A 55 -0.70 4.08 5.68
N SER A 56 -1.59 3.33 6.34
CA SER A 56 -2.43 2.34 5.69
C SER A 56 -3.37 2.95 4.64
N ARG A 57 -3.62 4.26 4.72
CA ARG A 57 -4.49 5.01 3.82
C ARG A 57 -3.69 5.96 2.95
N ASP A 58 -3.71 5.72 1.66
CA ASP A 58 -3.11 6.64 0.69
C ASP A 58 -4.07 7.78 0.35
N CYS A 59 -4.02 8.85 1.14
CA CYS A 59 -4.87 10.02 0.95
C CYS A 59 -4.64 10.70 -0.43
N MET A 60 -3.44 10.59 -1.00
CA MET A 60 -3.15 11.15 -2.31
C MET A 60 -3.86 10.36 -3.40
N GLU A 61 -3.78 9.03 -3.35
CA GLU A 61 -4.48 8.15 -4.30
C GLU A 61 -6.00 8.29 -4.21
N GLU A 62 -6.56 8.48 -3.01
CA GLU A 62 -7.99 8.77 -2.85
C GLU A 62 -8.39 10.11 -3.51
N LEU A 63 -7.57 11.15 -3.34
CA LEU A 63 -7.84 12.46 -3.92
C LEU A 63 -7.69 12.42 -5.45
N ILE A 64 -6.68 11.72 -5.97
CA ILE A 64 -6.50 11.48 -7.41
C ILE A 64 -7.73 10.74 -7.96
N THR A 65 -8.17 9.68 -7.29
CA THR A 65 -9.34 8.89 -7.68
C THR A 65 -10.61 9.75 -7.70
N ALA A 66 -10.81 10.61 -6.68
CA ALA A 66 -11.96 11.52 -6.62
C ALA A 66 -11.93 12.57 -7.74
N LEU A 67 -10.75 13.10 -8.09
CA LEU A 67 -10.59 14.03 -9.22
C LEU A 67 -10.87 13.34 -10.55
N LYS A 68 -10.34 12.13 -10.78
CA LYS A 68 -10.61 11.32 -11.98
C LYS A 68 -12.11 10.98 -12.10
N GLU A 69 -12.78 10.63 -11.00
CA GLU A 69 -14.24 10.39 -11.01
C GLU A 69 -15.01 11.65 -11.41
N LYS A 70 -14.63 12.81 -10.85
CA LYS A 70 -15.25 14.10 -11.21
C LYS A 70 -15.08 14.43 -12.69
N GLU A 71 -13.89 14.20 -13.24
CA GLU A 71 -13.61 14.38 -14.66
C GLU A 71 -14.48 13.44 -15.52
N LEU A 72 -14.53 12.15 -15.16
CA LEU A 72 -15.38 11.17 -15.85
C LEU A 72 -16.84 11.61 -15.90
N LEU A 73 -17.40 12.03 -14.77
CA LEU A 73 -18.78 12.49 -14.68
C LEU A 73 -19.06 13.73 -15.53
N SER A 74 -18.04 14.55 -15.80
CA SER A 74 -18.17 15.74 -16.65
C SER A 74 -18.23 15.41 -18.15
N ILE A 75 -17.62 14.29 -18.57
CA ILE A 75 -17.52 13.87 -19.98
C ILE A 75 -18.65 12.87 -20.35
N LEU A 76 -19.28 12.24 -19.36
CA LEU A 76 -20.41 11.34 -19.59
C LEU A 76 -21.66 12.11 -20.04
N THR A 77 -22.42 11.51 -20.97
CA THR A 77 -23.76 12.03 -21.28
C THR A 77 -24.72 11.74 -20.12
N GLU A 78 -25.84 12.45 -20.05
CA GLU A 78 -26.81 12.29 -18.95
C GLU A 78 -27.23 10.83 -18.75
N LYS A 79 -27.62 10.12 -19.82
CA LYS A 79 -27.97 8.69 -19.76
C LYS A 79 -26.82 7.82 -19.27
N GLN A 80 -25.60 8.10 -19.71
CA GLN A 80 -24.40 7.36 -19.27
C GLN A 80 -24.10 7.61 -17.80
N ARG A 81 -24.26 8.85 -17.34
CA ARG A 81 -24.07 9.26 -15.95
C ARG A 81 -25.09 8.59 -15.04
N GLU A 82 -26.35 8.56 -15.44
CA GLU A 82 -27.40 7.84 -14.72
C GLU A 82 -27.05 6.36 -14.56
N LEU A 83 -26.58 5.70 -15.62
CA LEU A 83 -26.16 4.30 -15.55
C LEU A 83 -24.97 4.11 -14.60
N TYR A 84 -23.96 4.98 -14.69
CA TYR A 84 -22.79 4.92 -13.81
C TYR A 84 -23.21 5.04 -12.33
N LEU A 85 -23.97 6.08 -12.00
CA LEU A 85 -24.43 6.33 -10.62
C LEU A 85 -25.34 5.23 -10.09
N ALA A 86 -26.24 4.70 -10.93
CA ALA A 86 -27.11 3.59 -10.56
C ALA A 86 -26.31 2.33 -10.17
N MET A 87 -25.22 2.04 -10.88
CA MET A 87 -24.38 0.89 -10.57
C MET A 87 -23.45 1.13 -9.38
N THR A 88 -22.84 2.31 -9.28
CA THR A 88 -21.82 2.58 -8.25
C THR A 88 -22.40 3.03 -6.91
N ARG A 89 -23.48 3.82 -6.92
CA ARG A 89 -24.10 4.36 -5.69
C ARG A 89 -25.30 3.54 -5.21
N GLU A 90 -26.16 3.11 -6.13
CA GLU A 90 -27.36 2.35 -5.80
C GLU A 90 -27.14 0.83 -5.85
N GLY A 91 -25.99 0.35 -6.37
CA GLY A 91 -25.67 -1.07 -6.45
C GLY A 91 -26.53 -1.86 -7.44
N LEU A 92 -27.19 -1.18 -8.38
CA LEU A 92 -28.08 -1.84 -9.33
C LEU A 92 -27.33 -2.69 -10.34
N THR A 93 -27.92 -3.83 -10.68
CA THR A 93 -27.47 -4.59 -11.83
C THR A 93 -27.88 -3.91 -13.13
N LEU A 94 -27.13 -4.15 -14.21
CA LEU A 94 -27.46 -3.62 -15.54
C LEU A 94 -28.87 -4.02 -16.00
N ARG A 95 -29.33 -5.22 -15.60
CA ARG A 95 -30.65 -5.74 -15.93
C ARG A 95 -31.76 -4.98 -15.19
N GLU A 96 -31.53 -4.60 -13.94
CA GLU A 96 -32.47 -3.77 -13.17
C GLU A 96 -32.53 -2.34 -13.71
N PHE A 97 -31.37 -1.77 -14.05
CA PHE A 97 -31.31 -0.46 -14.70
C PHE A 97 -32.12 -0.44 -16.01
N ALA A 98 -31.92 -1.45 -16.86
CA ALA A 98 -32.66 -1.60 -18.12
C ALA A 98 -34.18 -1.71 -17.88
N ARG A 99 -34.62 -2.51 -16.91
CA ARG A 99 -36.05 -2.61 -16.53
C ARG A 99 -36.61 -1.29 -16.02
N ARG A 100 -35.89 -0.60 -15.15
CA ARG A 100 -36.33 0.68 -14.54
C ARG A 100 -36.45 1.80 -15.58
N LYS A 101 -35.54 1.84 -16.55
CA LYS A 101 -35.55 2.84 -17.63
C LYS A 101 -36.39 2.42 -18.84
N GLY A 102 -36.93 1.21 -18.87
CA GLY A 102 -37.70 0.68 -20.00
C GLY A 102 -36.87 0.50 -21.28
N ILE A 103 -35.56 0.26 -21.14
CA ILE A 103 -34.62 0.15 -22.27
C ILE A 103 -34.33 -1.35 -22.52
N GLY A 104 -34.19 -1.73 -23.80
CA GLY A 104 -33.75 -3.07 -24.17
C GLY A 104 -32.37 -3.42 -23.60
N ILE A 105 -32.19 -4.67 -23.16
CA ILE A 105 -30.95 -5.10 -22.49
C ILE A 105 -29.70 -4.84 -23.34
N ARG A 106 -29.81 -4.99 -24.67
CA ARG A 106 -28.70 -4.75 -25.60
C ARG A 106 -28.27 -3.28 -25.64
N ALA A 107 -29.23 -2.36 -25.65
CA ALA A 107 -28.94 -0.93 -25.57
C ALA A 107 -28.33 -0.53 -24.22
N ALA A 108 -28.72 -1.20 -23.12
CA ALA A 108 -28.06 -1.01 -21.83
C ALA A 108 -26.59 -1.49 -21.86
N PHE A 109 -26.30 -2.60 -22.54
CA PHE A 109 -24.92 -3.06 -22.77
C PHE A 109 -24.12 -2.08 -23.63
N ASP A 110 -24.69 -1.53 -24.70
CA ASP A 110 -24.02 -0.53 -25.53
C ASP A 110 -23.70 0.74 -24.72
N LEU A 111 -24.63 1.16 -23.85
CA LEU A 111 -24.42 2.29 -22.95
C LEU A 111 -23.29 2.02 -21.95
N LYS A 112 -23.26 0.82 -21.36
CA LYS A 112 -22.18 0.38 -20.46
C LYS A 112 -20.84 0.36 -21.18
N ALA A 113 -20.78 -0.17 -22.41
CA ALA A 113 -19.56 -0.20 -23.21
C ALA A 113 -19.05 1.22 -23.54
N ALA A 114 -19.96 2.16 -23.83
CA ALA A 114 -19.61 3.55 -24.06
C ALA A 114 -19.04 4.23 -22.80
N VAL A 115 -19.59 3.92 -21.60
CA VAL A 115 -19.03 4.37 -20.31
C VAL A 115 -17.64 3.79 -20.10
N GLN A 116 -17.45 2.49 -20.33
CA GLN A 116 -16.16 1.82 -20.16
C GLN A 116 -15.06 2.41 -21.05
N LYS A 117 -15.38 2.73 -22.32
CA LYS A 117 -14.43 3.40 -23.21
C LYS A 117 -13.98 4.76 -22.69
N LYS A 118 -14.89 5.53 -22.09
CA LYS A 118 -14.56 6.83 -21.47
C LYS A 118 -13.76 6.65 -20.18
N PHE A 119 -14.09 5.63 -19.40
CA PHE A 119 -13.38 5.27 -18.17
C PHE A 119 -11.90 4.96 -18.43
N GLN A 120 -11.62 4.07 -19.39
CA GLN A 120 -10.25 3.67 -19.78
C GLN A 120 -9.35 4.81 -20.28
N ARG A 121 -9.93 5.96 -20.60
CA ARG A 121 -9.17 7.12 -21.06
C ARG A 121 -8.72 8.02 -19.90
N ILE A 122 -9.37 7.91 -18.74
CA ILE A 122 -9.15 8.78 -17.57
C ILE A 122 -8.43 8.02 -16.45
N PHE A 123 -8.77 6.73 -16.30
CA PHE A 123 -8.15 5.81 -15.35
C PHE A 123 -7.11 4.95 -16.05
#